data_AF-A0A3C1KUT6-F1
#
_entry.id   AF-A0A3C1KUT6-F1
#
_cell.length_a   1.000
_cell.length_b   1.000
_cell.length_c   1.000
_cell.angle_alpha   90.00
_cell.angle_beta   90.00
_cell.angle_gamma   90.00
#
_symmetry.space_group_name_H-M   'P 1'
#
loop_
_entity.id
_entity.type
_entity.pdbx_description
1 polymer ?
#
loop_
_entity_poly.entity_id
_entity_poly.type
_entity_poly.pdbx_seq_one_letter_code
_entity_poly.pdbx_strand_id
1 'polypeptide(L)'
;MGWMHDTLSHLAREPIHRRWHHHELTFSSSYAQSERFVLPLSHDEVVHGKGSLVAKSGGAWQEGLDQLRLLYALQWLSPGKKLLFMGGEFGQDSEWDHDRELQWAQAGEPGRLGLQRWLTALNHLYRQHPALCSSDHCDEGFAWVDADDIARGVYSWRRRGNGAELLVVVSA
;
A
#
# COMPACT_ATOMS: atom_id res chain seq x y z
N MET A 1 3.41 -7.57 -11.39
CA MET A 1 3.98 -6.20 -11.30
C MET A 1 2.94 -5.09 -11.49
N GLY A 2 1.83 -5.31 -12.22
CA GLY A 2 0.82 -4.27 -12.48
C GLY A 2 0.31 -3.53 -11.24
N TRP A 3 -0.10 -4.25 -10.18
CA TRP A 3 -0.57 -3.65 -8.91
C TRP A 3 0.34 -2.54 -8.38
N MET A 4 1.66 -2.76 -8.36
CA MET A 4 2.62 -1.79 -7.82
C MET A 4 2.62 -0.52 -8.67
N HIS A 5 2.70 -0.67 -9.99
CA HIS A 5 2.73 0.45 -10.92
C HIS A 5 1.44 1.27 -10.86
N ASP A 6 0.28 0.60 -10.91
CA ASP A 6 -1.03 1.24 -10.89
C ASP A 6 -1.26 1.97 -9.57
N THR A 7 -0.92 1.34 -8.43
CA THR A 7 -1.10 1.95 -7.10
C THR A 7 -0.18 3.15 -6.88
N LEU A 8 1.11 3.04 -7.21
CA LEU A 8 2.04 4.17 -7.05
C LEU A 8 1.68 5.32 -7.98
N SER A 9 1.30 5.03 -9.24
CA SER A 9 0.88 6.06 -10.19
C SER A 9 -0.39 6.76 -9.69
N HIS A 10 -1.40 6.01 -9.24
CA HIS A 10 -2.64 6.57 -8.70
C HIS A 10 -2.35 7.54 -7.55
N LEU A 11 -1.56 7.10 -6.57
CA LEU A 11 -1.26 7.90 -5.38
C LEU A 11 -0.33 9.09 -5.68
N ALA A 12 0.54 9.01 -6.69
CA ALA A 12 1.40 10.12 -7.11
C ALA A 12 0.62 11.31 -7.69
N ARG A 13 -0.66 11.14 -8.00
CA ARG A 13 -1.53 12.23 -8.45
C ARG A 13 -2.09 13.01 -7.27
N GLU A 14 -2.24 14.31 -7.47
CA GLU A 14 -3.02 15.15 -6.56
C GLU A 14 -4.43 14.56 -6.35
N PRO A 15 -5.02 14.65 -5.14
CA PRO A 15 -6.33 14.07 -4.85
C PRO A 15 -7.42 14.52 -5.83
N ILE A 16 -7.38 15.79 -6.23
CA ILE A 16 -8.28 16.37 -7.24
C ILE A 16 -8.04 15.82 -8.66
N HIS A 17 -7.16 14.86 -8.88
CA HIS A 17 -6.96 14.17 -10.17
C HIS A 17 -7.21 12.66 -10.06
N ARG A 18 -7.44 12.11 -8.86
CA ARG A 18 -7.57 10.66 -8.65
C ARG A 18 -8.86 10.05 -9.22
N ARG A 19 -9.99 10.77 -9.22
CA ARG A 19 -11.28 10.25 -9.75
C ARG A 19 -11.25 9.87 -11.25
N TRP A 20 -10.36 10.44 -12.06
CA TRP A 20 -10.20 10.10 -13.48
C TRP A 20 -9.38 8.83 -13.66
N HIS A 21 -8.71 8.39 -12.60
CA HIS A 21 -7.82 7.25 -12.52
C HIS A 21 -8.31 6.23 -11.48
N HIS A 22 -9.59 6.30 -11.10
CA HIS A 22 -10.20 5.49 -10.04
C HIS A 22 -9.98 3.99 -10.26
N HIS A 23 -10.12 3.54 -11.51
CA HIS A 23 -9.98 2.13 -11.85
C HIS A 23 -8.53 1.62 -11.82
N GLU A 24 -7.51 2.48 -11.65
CA GLU A 24 -6.13 2.00 -11.45
C GLU A 24 -6.03 1.17 -10.15
N LEU A 25 -6.74 1.55 -9.09
CA LEU A 25 -6.73 0.78 -7.83
C LEU A 25 -7.57 -0.50 -7.91
N THR A 26 -8.59 -0.55 -8.77
CA THR A 26 -9.47 -1.72 -8.89
C THR A 26 -8.98 -2.73 -9.93
N PHE A 27 -8.20 -2.30 -10.91
CA PHE A 27 -7.80 -3.11 -12.06
C PHE A 27 -7.06 -4.39 -11.64
N SER A 28 -6.21 -4.31 -10.62
CA SER A 28 -5.48 -5.47 -10.10
C SER A 28 -6.38 -6.64 -9.68
N SER A 29 -7.61 -6.36 -9.24
CA SER A 29 -8.56 -7.39 -8.84
C SER A 29 -9.06 -8.26 -10.01
N SER A 30 -8.97 -7.77 -11.25
CA SER A 30 -9.38 -8.53 -12.45
C SER A 30 -8.49 -9.74 -12.74
N TYR A 31 -7.25 -9.71 -12.26
CA TYR A 31 -6.27 -10.77 -12.44
C TYR A 31 -5.69 -11.28 -11.13
N ALA A 32 -6.17 -10.84 -9.96
CA ALA A 32 -5.55 -11.16 -8.67
C ALA A 32 -5.48 -12.67 -8.36
N GLN A 33 -6.37 -13.47 -8.96
CA GLN A 33 -6.45 -14.92 -8.79
C GLN A 33 -5.78 -15.71 -9.92
N SER A 34 -5.25 -15.04 -10.95
CA SER A 34 -4.60 -15.74 -12.06
C SER A 34 -3.25 -16.35 -11.66
N GLU A 35 -2.60 -15.80 -10.64
CA GLU A 35 -1.29 -16.24 -10.13
C GLU A 35 -1.20 -16.10 -8.62
N ARG A 36 -0.14 -16.68 -8.05
CA ARG A 36 0.20 -16.49 -6.63
C ARG A 36 1.03 -15.23 -6.43
N PHE A 37 0.38 -14.07 -6.41
CA PHE A 37 1.07 -12.79 -6.33
C PHE A 37 1.68 -12.48 -4.96
N VAL A 38 2.87 -11.88 -5.02
CA VAL A 38 3.39 -10.96 -4.00
C VAL A 38 3.11 -9.54 -4.51
N LEU A 39 2.79 -8.62 -3.60
CA LEU A 39 2.63 -7.18 -3.83
C LEU A 39 3.92 -6.47 -3.40
N PRO A 40 4.87 -6.21 -4.32
CA PRO A 40 6.19 -5.71 -3.94
C PRO A 40 6.25 -4.18 -3.98
N LEU A 41 6.87 -3.62 -2.94
CA LEU A 41 7.51 -2.31 -2.95
C LEU A 41 8.99 -2.55 -2.71
N SER A 42 9.70 -2.91 -3.78
CA SER A 42 11.09 -3.41 -3.72
C SER A 42 12.12 -2.29 -3.87
N HIS A 43 13.40 -2.64 -3.70
CA HIS A 43 14.53 -1.72 -3.91
C HIS A 43 14.52 -1.02 -5.26
N ASP A 44 14.12 -1.72 -6.34
CA ASP A 44 14.07 -1.16 -7.70
C ASP A 44 13.12 0.03 -7.82
N GLU A 45 12.16 0.21 -6.91
CA GLU A 45 11.19 1.31 -6.95
C GLU A 45 11.68 2.59 -6.26
N VAL A 46 12.83 2.54 -5.58
CA VAL A 46 13.36 3.64 -4.76
C VAL A 46 14.80 4.00 -5.13
N VAL A 47 15.18 3.81 -6.39
CA VAL A 47 16.52 4.08 -6.95
C VAL A 47 16.41 4.71 -8.35
N HIS A 48 17.55 5.10 -8.90
CA HIS A 48 17.72 5.52 -10.31
C HIS A 48 16.82 6.68 -10.74
N GLY A 49 16.60 7.66 -9.86
CA GLY A 49 15.79 8.85 -10.14
C GLY A 49 14.28 8.63 -9.97
N LYS A 50 13.84 7.46 -9.47
CA LYS A 50 12.43 7.18 -9.20
C LYS A 50 11.92 7.84 -7.91
N GLY A 51 12.80 8.37 -7.07
CA GLY A 51 12.49 8.90 -5.75
C GLY A 51 12.20 7.81 -4.71
N SER A 52 12.36 8.17 -3.42
CA SER A 52 11.89 7.36 -2.30
C SER A 52 10.36 7.23 -2.28
N LEU A 53 9.82 6.28 -1.52
CA LEU A 53 8.36 6.12 -1.43
C LEU A 53 7.67 7.38 -0.89
N VAL A 54 8.27 8.07 0.09
CA VAL A 54 7.68 9.30 0.67
C VAL A 54 7.71 10.45 -0.33
N ALA A 55 8.76 10.54 -1.15
CA ALA A 55 8.91 11.60 -2.15
C ALA A 55 7.95 11.46 -3.34
N LYS A 56 7.39 10.26 -3.57
CA LYS A 56 6.43 10.01 -4.67
C LYS A 56 5.09 10.74 -4.50
N SER A 57 4.77 11.28 -3.32
CA SER A 57 3.57 12.12 -3.16
C SER A 57 3.67 13.47 -3.87
N GLY A 58 4.88 13.98 -4.11
CA GLY A 58 5.13 15.30 -4.69
C GLY A 58 4.74 16.48 -3.79
N GLY A 59 4.10 16.22 -2.64
CA GLY A 59 3.63 17.22 -1.69
C GLY A 59 4.59 17.50 -0.55
N ALA A 60 4.08 18.12 0.52
CA ALA A 60 4.85 18.31 1.74
C ALA A 60 5.21 16.97 2.37
N TRP A 61 6.33 16.90 3.11
CA TRP A 61 6.78 15.67 3.76
C TRP A 61 5.70 14.99 4.62
N GLN A 62 4.93 15.79 5.37
CA GLN A 62 3.85 15.27 6.22
C GLN A 62 2.73 14.60 5.41
N GLU A 63 2.41 15.16 4.23
CA GLU A 63 1.46 14.58 3.28
C GLU A 63 2.02 13.28 2.68
N GLY A 64 3.34 13.23 2.42
CA GLY A 64 4.04 12.01 2.04
C GLY A 64 3.86 10.89 3.07
N LEU A 65 4.01 11.18 4.36
CA LEU A 65 3.77 10.19 5.42
C LEU A 65 2.30 9.72 5.48
N ASP A 66 1.35 10.61 5.23
CA ASP A 66 -0.08 10.26 5.16
C ASP A 66 -0.37 9.35 3.96
N GLN A 67 0.23 9.66 2.82
CA GLN A 67 0.14 8.84 1.61
C GLN A 67 0.78 7.46 1.80
N LEU A 68 1.90 7.36 2.53
CA LEU A 68 2.49 6.06 2.87
C LEU A 68 1.54 5.21 3.73
N ARG A 69 0.82 5.82 4.67
CA ARG A 69 -0.17 5.09 5.47
C ARG A 69 -1.26 4.48 4.59
N LEU A 70 -1.77 5.24 3.63
CA LEU A 70 -2.74 4.77 2.64
C LEU A 70 -2.17 3.68 1.73
N LEU A 71 -0.96 3.88 1.18
CA LEU A 71 -0.26 2.89 0.36
C LEU A 71 -0.11 1.56 1.10
N TYR A 72 0.28 1.60 2.37
CA TYR A 72 0.44 0.40 3.19
C TYR A 72 -0.90 -0.23 3.57
N ALA A 73 -1.96 0.57 3.77
CA ALA A 73 -3.31 0.02 3.94
C ALA A 73 -3.74 -0.76 2.70
N LEU A 74 -3.59 -0.16 1.51
CA LEU A 74 -3.90 -0.79 0.23
C LEU A 74 -3.08 -2.07 0.04
N GLN A 75 -1.79 -2.04 0.34
CA GLN A 75 -0.92 -3.22 0.26
C GLN A 75 -1.34 -4.31 1.23
N TRP A 76 -1.47 -4.04 2.54
CA TRP A 76 -1.74 -5.05 3.56
C TRP A 76 -3.15 -5.66 3.45
N LEU A 77 -4.14 -4.86 3.05
CA LEU A 77 -5.54 -5.27 3.05
C LEU A 77 -6.01 -5.88 1.72
N SER A 78 -5.24 -5.73 0.64
CA SER A 78 -5.49 -6.39 -0.65
C SER A 78 -5.08 -7.88 -0.63
N PRO A 79 -5.59 -8.73 -1.53
CA PRO A 79 -5.10 -10.10 -1.72
C PRO A 79 -3.63 -10.15 -2.16
N GLY A 80 -2.91 -11.18 -1.73
CA GLY A 80 -1.50 -11.42 -2.11
C GLY A 80 -0.52 -11.19 -0.97
N LYS A 81 0.72 -11.71 -1.08
CA LYS A 81 1.73 -11.58 0.00
C LYS A 81 2.42 -10.22 -0.05
N LYS A 82 3.02 -9.78 1.06
CA LYS A 82 3.53 -8.40 1.22
C LYS A 82 5.06 -8.37 1.16
N LEU A 83 5.61 -7.39 0.45
CA LEU A 83 7.04 -7.10 0.45
C LEU A 83 7.24 -5.58 0.51
N LEU A 84 7.99 -5.12 1.50
CA LEU A 84 8.38 -3.73 1.68
C LEU A 84 9.90 -3.70 1.89
N PHE A 85 10.60 -2.90 1.08
CA PHE A 85 12.03 -2.73 1.18
C PHE A 85 12.42 -1.81 2.35
N MET A 86 13.59 -2.07 2.93
CA MET A 86 14.12 -1.34 4.07
C MET A 86 14.22 0.18 3.81
N GLY A 87 13.98 0.99 4.83
CA GLY A 87 13.82 2.43 4.72
C GLY A 87 12.39 2.86 4.42
N GLY A 88 11.57 2.01 3.79
CA GLY A 88 10.15 2.27 3.57
C GLY A 88 9.34 2.33 4.88
N GLU A 89 9.75 1.57 5.89
CA GLU A 89 9.02 1.42 7.15
C GLU A 89 8.97 2.68 8.01
N PHE A 90 9.94 3.57 7.84
CA PHE A 90 9.98 4.89 8.48
C PHE A 90 9.90 6.03 7.46
N GLY A 91 9.71 5.70 6.17
CA GLY A 91 9.52 6.67 5.09
C GLY A 91 10.77 7.50 4.83
N GLN A 92 11.92 6.86 4.57
CA GLN A 92 13.17 7.55 4.26
C GLN A 92 13.02 8.58 3.12
N ASP A 93 13.67 9.74 3.28
CA ASP A 93 13.55 10.85 2.34
C ASP A 93 14.27 10.63 1.00
N SER A 94 15.54 10.21 1.03
CA SER A 94 16.30 9.97 -0.20
C SER A 94 16.00 8.61 -0.79
N GLU A 95 16.27 8.48 -2.07
CA GLU A 95 16.49 7.17 -2.70
C GLU A 95 17.45 6.32 -1.88
N TRP A 96 17.28 5.00 -2.02
CA TRP A 96 18.22 4.05 -1.45
C TRP A 96 19.56 4.18 -2.17
N ASP A 97 20.62 4.23 -1.38
CA ASP A 97 22.00 4.29 -1.85
C ASP A 97 22.75 3.12 -1.22
N HIS A 98 23.22 2.19 -2.06
CA HIS A 98 23.94 1.01 -1.62
C HIS A 98 25.31 1.33 -0.99
N ASP A 99 25.88 2.50 -1.26
CA ASP A 99 27.16 2.95 -0.69
C ASP A 99 26.99 3.67 0.66
N ARG A 100 25.74 3.84 1.13
CA ARG A 100 25.42 4.57 2.36
C ARG A 100 24.50 3.76 3.26
N GLU A 101 24.54 4.06 4.55
CA GLU A 101 23.55 3.53 5.47
C GLU A 101 22.18 4.16 5.24
N LEU A 102 21.14 3.47 5.72
CA LEU A 102 19.81 4.07 5.84
C LEU A 102 19.88 5.30 6.74
N GLN A 103 18.99 6.24 6.51
CA GLN A 103 18.95 7.50 7.27
C GLN A 103 18.36 7.27 8.67
N TRP A 104 19.10 6.60 9.55
CA TRP A 104 18.63 6.23 10.88
C TRP A 104 18.37 7.42 11.80
N ALA A 105 19.12 8.51 11.62
CA ALA A 105 18.98 9.72 12.42
C ALA A 105 17.54 10.30 12.38
N GLN A 106 16.90 10.26 11.21
CA GLN A 106 15.53 10.75 11.05
C GLN A 106 14.46 9.71 11.46
N ALA A 107 14.80 8.42 11.52
CA ALA A 107 13.83 7.36 11.89
C ALA A 107 13.22 7.57 13.29
N GLY A 108 13.92 8.29 14.18
CA GLY A 108 13.43 8.68 15.51
C GLY A 108 12.50 9.89 15.53
N GLU A 109 12.26 10.56 14.40
CA GLU A 109 11.39 11.74 14.35
C GLU A 109 9.92 11.36 14.65
N PRO A 110 9.15 12.22 15.35
CA PRO A 110 7.79 11.89 15.79
C PRO A 110 6.86 11.39 14.67
N GLY A 111 6.91 12.00 13.49
CA GLY A 111 6.12 11.59 12.32
C GLY A 111 6.48 10.20 11.81
N ARG A 112 7.79 9.89 11.73
CA ARG A 112 8.29 8.59 11.26
C ARG A 112 8.07 7.48 12.27
N LEU A 113 8.17 7.78 13.56
CA LEU A 113 7.73 6.88 14.62
C LEU A 113 6.22 6.58 14.50
N GLY A 114 5.42 7.56 14.08
CA GLY A 114 4.01 7.37 13.75
C GLY A 114 3.80 6.35 12.61
N LEU A 115 4.55 6.48 11.53
CA LEU A 115 4.49 5.54 10.41
C LEU A 115 4.94 4.13 10.80
N GLN A 116 6.02 4.01 11.59
CA GLN A 116 6.48 2.71 12.11
C GLN A 116 5.42 2.04 13.01
N ARG A 117 4.75 2.80 13.88
CA ARG A 117 3.62 2.29 14.69
C ARG A 117 2.46 1.85 13.81
N TRP A 118 2.14 2.60 12.75
CA TRP A 118 1.11 2.23 11.78
C TRP A 118 1.43 0.89 11.10
N LEU A 119 2.64 0.72 10.58
CA LEU A 119 3.07 -0.55 9.97
C LEU A 119 3.13 -1.70 10.98
N THR A 120 3.55 -1.43 12.21
CA THR A 120 3.54 -2.41 13.30
C THR A 120 2.10 -2.89 13.55
N ALA A 121 1.14 -1.97 13.64
CA ALA A 121 -0.27 -2.30 13.80
C ALA A 121 -0.81 -3.10 12.60
N LEU A 122 -0.47 -2.73 11.37
CA LEU A 122 -0.85 -3.48 10.17
C LEU A 122 -0.28 -4.91 10.17
N ASN A 123 0.97 -5.08 10.58
CA ASN A 123 1.59 -6.40 10.72
C ASN A 123 0.91 -7.25 11.79
N HIS A 124 0.54 -6.66 12.93
CA HIS A 124 -0.26 -7.35 13.94
C HIS A 124 -1.62 -7.76 13.39
N LEU A 125 -2.34 -6.85 12.74
CA LEU A 125 -3.63 -7.13 12.11
C LEU A 125 -3.53 -8.28 11.10
N TYR A 126 -2.55 -8.24 10.20
CA TYR A 126 -2.33 -9.28 9.18
C TYR A 126 -2.07 -10.67 9.78
N ARG A 127 -1.31 -10.73 10.87
CA ARG A 127 -0.99 -11.98 11.57
C ARG A 127 -2.15 -12.52 12.41
N GLN A 128 -3.01 -11.63 12.93
CA GLN A 128 -4.10 -12.00 13.82
C GLN A 128 -5.40 -12.37 13.08
N HIS A 129 -5.59 -11.89 11.84
CA HIS A 129 -6.81 -12.12 11.08
C HIS A 129 -6.57 -13.06 9.88
N PRO A 130 -7.02 -14.32 9.96
CA PRO A 130 -6.88 -15.29 8.86
C PRO A 130 -7.50 -14.82 7.54
N ALA A 131 -8.53 -13.96 7.60
CA ALA A 131 -9.15 -13.36 6.42
C ALA A 131 -8.16 -12.61 5.52
N LEU A 132 -7.07 -12.08 6.07
CA LEU A 132 -6.08 -11.29 5.31
C LEU A 132 -5.01 -12.14 4.63
N CYS A 133 -4.84 -13.41 4.99
CA CYS A 133 -3.68 -14.20 4.58
C CYS A 133 -3.98 -15.65 4.15
N SER A 134 -5.09 -16.25 4.56
CA SER A 134 -5.37 -17.68 4.32
C SER A 134 -5.95 -17.99 2.95
N SER A 135 -6.71 -17.07 2.35
CA SER A 135 -7.39 -17.27 1.06
C SER A 135 -6.99 -16.23 0.01
N ASP A 136 -5.74 -15.76 0.02
CA ASP A 136 -5.23 -14.77 -0.95
C ASP A 136 -5.36 -15.19 -2.42
N HIS A 137 -5.49 -16.49 -2.69
CA HIS A 137 -5.49 -17.07 -4.04
C HIS A 137 -6.78 -17.83 -4.36
N CYS A 138 -7.86 -17.56 -3.61
CA CYS A 138 -9.17 -18.17 -3.82
C CYS A 138 -10.17 -17.07 -4.18
N ASP A 139 -11.09 -17.36 -5.10
CA ASP A 139 -12.14 -16.41 -5.52
C ASP A 139 -12.99 -15.92 -4.34
N GLU A 140 -13.25 -16.80 -3.36
CA GLU A 140 -14.03 -16.47 -2.17
C GLU A 140 -13.29 -15.53 -1.20
N GLY A 141 -11.96 -15.42 -1.31
CA GLY A 141 -11.12 -14.67 -0.37
C GLY A 141 -11.22 -13.16 -0.50
N PHE A 142 -11.83 -12.67 -1.58
CA PHE A 142 -12.00 -11.26 -1.88
C PHE A 142 -13.33 -11.01 -2.60
N ALA A 143 -14.05 -9.96 -2.21
CA ALA A 143 -15.21 -9.50 -2.97
C ALA A 143 -15.37 -7.99 -2.80
N TRP A 144 -15.51 -7.25 -3.92
CA TRP A 144 -15.89 -5.84 -3.86
C TRP A 144 -17.27 -5.69 -3.20
N VAL A 145 -17.40 -4.67 -2.36
CA VAL A 145 -18.68 -4.17 -1.85
C VAL A 145 -19.10 -2.98 -2.69
N ASP A 146 -18.19 -2.02 -2.85
CA ASP A 146 -18.32 -0.91 -3.79
C ASP A 146 -16.94 -0.56 -4.34
N ALA A 147 -16.81 -0.65 -5.66
CA ALA A 147 -15.61 -0.34 -6.41
C ALA A 147 -15.76 0.94 -7.25
N ASP A 148 -16.93 1.57 -7.26
CA ASP A 148 -17.32 2.60 -8.23
C ASP A 148 -17.79 3.92 -7.57
N ASP A 149 -17.51 4.15 -6.27
CA ASP A 149 -17.71 5.44 -5.61
C ASP A 149 -16.62 6.47 -6.02
N ILE A 150 -16.56 6.72 -7.34
CA ILE A 150 -15.62 7.60 -8.02
C ILE A 150 -15.73 9.03 -7.50
N ALA A 151 -16.96 9.48 -7.18
CA ALA A 151 -17.22 10.84 -6.74
C ALA A 151 -16.56 11.13 -5.38
N ARG A 152 -16.41 10.12 -4.51
CA ARG A 152 -15.81 10.25 -3.18
C ARG A 152 -14.41 9.66 -3.07
N GLY A 153 -13.93 8.95 -4.10
CA GLY A 153 -12.66 8.23 -4.04
C GLY A 153 -12.67 7.12 -2.98
N VAL A 154 -13.83 6.50 -2.75
CA VAL A 154 -13.99 5.47 -1.72
C VAL A 154 -13.99 4.09 -2.37
N TYR A 155 -13.30 3.15 -1.73
CA TYR A 155 -13.21 1.76 -2.15
C TYR A 155 -13.56 0.88 -0.95
N SER A 156 -14.40 -0.13 -1.17
CA SER A 156 -14.75 -1.06 -0.10
C SER A 156 -14.84 -2.50 -0.59
N TRP A 157 -14.26 -3.42 0.18
CA TRP A 157 -14.24 -4.84 -0.16
C TRP A 157 -14.26 -5.71 1.09
N ARG A 158 -14.60 -6.97 0.91
CA ARG A 158 -14.52 -8.01 1.92
C ARG A 158 -13.28 -8.85 1.71
N ARG A 159 -12.67 -9.24 2.83
CA ARG A 159 -11.64 -10.28 2.91
C ARG A 159 -12.19 -11.45 3.68
N ARG A 160 -12.02 -12.67 3.18
CA ARG A 160 -12.51 -13.90 3.83
C ARG A 160 -11.41 -14.94 3.89
N GLY A 161 -11.46 -15.79 4.90
CA GLY A 161 -10.55 -16.92 4.98
C GLY A 161 -10.58 -17.59 6.35
N ASN A 162 -10.54 -18.93 6.35
CA ASN A 162 -10.59 -19.76 7.54
C ASN A 162 -11.75 -19.40 8.51
N GLY A 163 -12.96 -19.19 7.95
CA GLY A 163 -14.15 -18.84 8.73
C GLY A 163 -14.22 -17.40 9.26
N ALA A 164 -13.21 -16.56 8.99
CA ALA A 164 -13.22 -15.14 9.34
C ALA A 164 -13.59 -14.25 8.14
N GLU A 165 -14.22 -13.11 8.41
CA GLU A 165 -14.53 -12.05 7.43
C GLU A 165 -14.09 -10.69 7.97
N LEU A 166 -13.57 -9.82 7.10
CA LEU A 166 -13.29 -8.41 7.37
C LEU A 166 -13.89 -7.54 6.28
N LEU A 167 -14.53 -6.44 6.67
CA LEU A 167 -14.88 -5.35 5.77
C LEU A 167 -13.75 -4.31 5.79
N VAL A 168 -13.26 -3.97 4.61
CA VAL A 168 -12.26 -2.92 4.41
C VAL A 168 -12.93 -1.75 3.71
N VAL A 169 -12.65 -0.54 4.20
CA VAL A 169 -13.08 0.72 3.58
C VAL A 169 -11.87 1.65 3.58
N VAL A 170 -11.53 2.17 2.41
CA VAL A 170 -10.43 3.13 2.24
C VAL A 170 -10.91 4.30 1.40
N SER A 171 -10.35 5.47 1.68
CA SER A 171 -10.55 6.70 0.91
C SER A 171 -9.20 7.09 0.34
N ALA A 172 -9.11 7.17 -0.99
CA ALA A 172 -7.90 7.49 -1.74
C ALA A 172 -8.08 8.75 -2.58
#